data_AF-A0A3T1B940-F1
#
_entry.id   AF-A0A3T1B940-F1
#
_cell.length_a   1.000
_cell.length_b   1.000
_cell.length_c   1.000
_cell.angle_alpha   90.00
_cell.angle_beta   90.00
_cell.angle_gamma   90.00
#
_symmetry.space_group_name_H-M   'P 1'
#
loop_
_entity.id
_entity.type
_entity.pdbx_description
1 polymer ?
#
loop_
_entity_poly.entity_id
_entity_poly.type
_entity_poly.pdbx_seq_one_letter_code
_entity_poly.pdbx_strand_id
1 'polypeptide(L)'
;MTGDHVAVRTAGVAGLMRAEITKLLTLPSVWTTVSLSWAVTLLLRLVDLPGSVLVHTQAGFLVLGVLAAVQEHDRGGQIRATLLAMPRRLPLALAKAVALTLVVAPAAVFVAMTAGEAVDVGGAGYLVLAAVAGWGVGMLLRNGVGAAGTVLGGYLVGVPLVRARLPDVAGWLPEAPLFSPAAVVWALVAFGVAAVVFRLRDA
;
A
#
# COMPACT_ATOMS: atom_id res chain seq x y z
N MET A 1 36.49 11.03 15.90
CA MET A 1 36.37 10.05 14.79
C MET A 1 34.98 9.39 14.69
N THR A 2 33.95 9.85 15.41
CA THR A 2 32.59 9.27 15.37
C THR A 2 31.62 9.98 14.41
N GLY A 3 31.98 11.15 13.86
CA GLY A 3 31.10 11.96 13.01
C GLY A 3 30.92 11.43 11.57
N ASP A 4 31.99 10.89 10.97
CA ASP A 4 31.98 10.54 9.54
C ASP A 4 31.09 9.33 9.21
N HIS A 5 30.95 8.39 10.16
CA HIS A 5 30.08 7.23 9.99
C HIS A 5 28.58 7.57 10.01
N VAL A 6 28.19 8.67 10.65
CA VAL A 6 26.79 9.13 10.70
C VAL A 6 26.42 9.83 9.39
N ALA A 7 27.30 10.71 8.89
CA ALA A 7 27.09 11.44 7.64
C ALA A 7 27.00 10.51 6.41
N VAL A 8 27.84 9.48 6.35
CA VAL A 8 27.79 8.49 5.24
C VAL A 8 26.51 7.64 5.29
N ARG A 9 25.99 7.33 6.50
CA ARG A 9 24.73 6.57 6.65
C ARG A 9 23.49 7.39 6.25
N THR A 10 23.44 8.66 6.63
CA THR A 10 22.28 9.52 6.32
C THR A 10 22.20 9.83 4.82
N ALA A 11 23.35 10.06 4.16
CA ALA A 11 23.42 10.22 2.71
C ALA A 11 22.91 8.99 1.95
N GLY A 12 23.23 7.78 2.43
CA GLY A 12 22.76 6.53 1.83
C GLY A 12 21.25 6.31 1.93
N VAL A 13 20.63 6.64 3.08
CA VAL A 13 19.17 6.50 3.27
C VAL A 13 18.40 7.52 2.44
N ALA A 14 18.86 8.77 2.38
CA ALA A 14 18.22 9.80 1.57
C ALA A 14 18.29 9.47 0.06
N GLY A 15 19.44 8.98 -0.41
CA GLY A 15 19.61 8.53 -1.81
C GLY A 15 18.69 7.37 -2.17
N LEU A 16 18.55 6.40 -1.27
CA LEU A 16 17.63 5.27 -1.43
C LEU A 16 16.17 5.74 -1.50
N MET A 17 15.74 6.57 -0.55
CA MET A 17 14.38 7.10 -0.51
C MET A 17 14.04 7.84 -1.80
N ARG A 18 14.96 8.68 -2.28
CA ARG A 18 14.80 9.39 -3.56
C ARG A 18 14.67 8.42 -4.73
N ALA A 19 15.49 7.37 -4.79
CA ALA A 19 15.44 6.38 -5.86
C ALA A 19 14.09 5.63 -5.87
N GLU A 20 13.61 5.18 -4.71
CA GLU A 20 12.32 4.50 -4.59
C GLU A 20 11.14 5.41 -4.96
N ILE A 21 11.15 6.68 -4.52
CA ILE A 21 10.12 7.66 -4.89
C ILE A 21 10.13 7.91 -6.39
N THR A 22 11.30 8.23 -6.99
CA THR A 22 11.41 8.46 -8.43
C THR A 22 10.92 7.25 -9.21
N LYS A 23 11.29 6.05 -8.78
CA LYS A 23 10.81 4.81 -9.39
C LYS A 23 9.28 4.71 -9.35
N LEU A 24 8.66 4.87 -8.18
CA LEU A 24 7.20 4.78 -8.07
C LEU A 24 6.50 5.85 -8.93
N LEU A 25 7.07 7.05 -9.01
CA LEU A 25 6.55 8.14 -9.83
C LEU A 25 6.74 7.92 -11.35
N THR A 26 7.67 7.08 -11.79
CA THR A 26 7.86 6.81 -13.23
C THR A 26 7.13 5.55 -13.70
N LEU A 27 6.52 4.77 -12.80
CA LEU A 27 5.79 3.56 -13.17
C LEU A 27 4.46 3.89 -13.83
N PRO A 28 4.23 3.43 -15.08
CA PRO A 28 2.93 3.61 -15.73
C PRO A 28 1.79 2.98 -14.93
N SER A 29 2.03 1.82 -14.29
CA SER A 29 1.01 1.11 -13.53
C SER A 29 0.47 1.89 -12.33
N VAL A 30 1.33 2.67 -11.64
CA VAL A 30 0.90 3.54 -10.53
C VAL A 30 -0.06 4.59 -11.06
N TRP A 31 0.31 5.31 -12.13
CA TRP A 31 -0.55 6.33 -12.73
C TRP A 31 -1.83 5.76 -13.29
N THR A 32 -1.78 4.65 -14.04
CA THR A 32 -2.99 4.00 -14.57
C THR A 32 -3.93 3.59 -13.43
N THR A 33 -3.41 3.02 -12.34
CA THR A 33 -4.25 2.59 -11.21
C THR A 33 -4.86 3.77 -10.48
N VAL A 34 -4.10 4.85 -10.24
CA VAL A 34 -4.62 6.08 -9.63
C VAL A 34 -5.70 6.72 -10.51
N SER A 35 -5.44 6.88 -11.81
CA SER A 35 -6.40 7.46 -12.75
C SER A 35 -7.68 6.64 -12.86
N LEU A 36 -7.58 5.31 -12.91
CA LEU A 36 -8.75 4.43 -12.93
C LEU A 36 -9.53 4.49 -11.61
N SER A 37 -8.83 4.50 -10.46
CA SER A 37 -9.46 4.60 -9.15
C SER A 37 -10.23 5.91 -9.00
N TRP A 38 -9.62 7.01 -9.46
CA TRP A 38 -10.26 8.32 -9.50
C TRP A 38 -11.47 8.35 -10.43
N ALA A 39 -11.34 7.87 -11.67
CA ALA A 39 -12.43 7.83 -12.63
C ALA A 39 -13.62 7.00 -12.11
N VAL A 40 -13.36 5.83 -11.53
CA VAL A 40 -14.40 4.99 -10.91
C VAL A 40 -15.05 5.71 -9.72
N THR A 41 -14.26 6.37 -8.86
CA THR A 41 -14.80 7.16 -7.74
C THR A 41 -15.77 8.24 -8.23
N LEU A 42 -15.39 8.96 -9.29
CA LEU A 42 -16.23 9.99 -9.89
C LEU A 42 -17.52 9.40 -10.47
N LEU A 43 -17.43 8.30 -11.20
CA LEU A 43 -18.61 7.61 -11.74
C LEU A 43 -19.55 7.12 -10.63
N LEU A 44 -19.02 6.51 -9.57
CA LEU A 44 -19.83 6.03 -8.44
C LEU A 44 -20.51 7.18 -7.70
N ARG A 45 -19.82 8.32 -7.55
CA ARG A 45 -20.40 9.53 -6.97
C ARG A 45 -21.54 10.09 -7.84
N LEU A 46 -21.41 10.05 -9.16
CA LEU A 46 -22.47 10.50 -10.07
C LEU A 46 -23.73 9.61 -10.01
N VAL A 47 -23.57 8.34 -9.66
CA VAL A 47 -24.68 7.38 -9.50
C VAL A 47 -25.38 7.53 -8.14
N ASP A 48 -24.81 8.28 -7.20
CA ASP A 48 -25.36 8.53 -5.85
C ASP A 48 -25.69 7.22 -5.09
N LEU A 49 -24.73 6.29 -5.09
CA LEU A 49 -24.90 5.02 -4.37
C LEU A 49 -25.04 5.26 -2.86
N PRO A 50 -25.91 4.51 -2.17
CA PRO A 50 -26.02 4.61 -0.72
C PRO A 50 -24.74 4.17 -0.03
N GLY A 51 -24.27 5.00 0.90
CA GLY A 51 -23.06 4.75 1.69
C GLY A 51 -21.81 5.44 1.13
N SER A 52 -20.65 5.09 1.68
CA SER A 52 -19.38 5.67 1.29
C SER A 52 -18.87 5.10 -0.04
N VAL A 53 -18.51 5.98 -0.97
CA VAL A 53 -17.87 5.58 -2.25
C VAL A 53 -16.50 4.95 -2.01
N LEU A 54 -15.81 5.33 -0.92
CA LEU A 54 -14.47 4.85 -0.61
C LEU A 54 -14.42 3.34 -0.33
N VAL A 55 -15.55 2.74 0.05
CA VAL A 55 -15.70 1.28 0.18
C VAL A 55 -15.38 0.56 -1.13
N HIS A 56 -15.57 1.21 -2.27
CA HIS A 56 -15.23 0.67 -3.59
C HIS A 56 -13.84 1.12 -4.04
N THR A 57 -13.52 2.39 -3.81
CA THR A 57 -12.23 2.99 -4.18
C THR A 57 -11.04 2.30 -3.52
N GLN A 58 -11.18 1.79 -2.30
CA GLN A 58 -10.12 1.05 -1.59
C GLN A 58 -9.55 -0.11 -2.41
N ALA A 59 -10.35 -0.73 -3.29
CA ALA A 59 -9.89 -1.82 -4.16
C ALA A 59 -8.73 -1.37 -5.06
N GLY A 60 -8.83 -0.16 -5.61
CA GLY A 60 -7.78 0.43 -6.43
C GLY A 60 -6.48 0.67 -5.64
N PHE A 61 -6.59 1.13 -4.39
CA PHE A 61 -5.42 1.36 -3.53
C PHE A 61 -4.78 0.06 -3.03
N LEU A 62 -5.57 -0.97 -2.71
CA LEU A 62 -5.07 -2.31 -2.41
C LEU A 62 -4.27 -2.87 -3.59
N VAL A 63 -4.81 -2.77 -4.82
CA VAL A 63 -4.14 -3.21 -6.04
C VAL A 63 -2.89 -2.39 -6.33
N LEU A 64 -2.95 -1.06 -6.16
CA LEU A 64 -1.79 -0.18 -6.31
C LEU A 64 -0.65 -0.62 -5.39
N GLY A 65 -0.95 -0.88 -4.11
CA GLY A 65 0.00 -1.41 -3.14
C GLY A 65 0.66 -2.71 -3.61
N VAL A 66 -0.16 -3.67 -4.08
CA VAL A 66 0.31 -4.94 -4.64
C VAL A 66 1.26 -4.71 -5.83
N LEU A 67 0.86 -3.88 -6.79
CA LEU A 67 1.68 -3.60 -7.99
C LEU A 67 3.00 -2.93 -7.61
N ALA A 68 2.99 -2.01 -6.65
CA ALA A 68 4.18 -1.35 -6.14
C ALA A 68 5.16 -2.32 -5.45
N ALA A 69 4.66 -3.39 -4.82
CA ALA A 69 5.51 -4.44 -4.23
C ALA A 69 6.06 -5.42 -5.27
N VAL A 70 5.20 -5.86 -6.20
CA VAL A 70 5.51 -6.99 -7.07
C VAL A 70 6.38 -6.61 -8.26
N GLN A 71 6.36 -5.36 -8.72
CA GLN A 71 7.13 -4.87 -9.86
C GLN A 71 8.63 -5.23 -9.89
N GLU A 72 9.29 -5.47 -8.75
CA GLU A 72 10.70 -5.89 -8.72
C GLU A 72 10.90 -7.40 -8.86
N HIS A 73 9.84 -8.15 -8.57
CA HIS A 73 9.76 -9.59 -8.65
C HIS A 73 9.26 -10.03 -10.02
N ASP A 74 8.39 -9.22 -10.65
CA ASP A 74 7.92 -9.45 -12.01
C ASP A 74 8.97 -9.03 -13.06
N ARG A 75 9.05 -9.80 -14.15
CA ARG A 75 9.85 -9.56 -15.37
C ARG A 75 11.22 -8.89 -15.16
N GLY A 76 12.25 -9.72 -14.96
CA GLY A 76 13.66 -9.31 -15.06
C GLY A 76 14.47 -9.41 -13.77
N GLY A 77 13.88 -9.88 -12.66
CA GLY A 77 14.62 -10.16 -11.43
C GLY A 77 15.35 -8.94 -10.86
N GLN A 78 14.79 -7.74 -11.07
CA GLN A 78 15.39 -6.47 -10.66
C GLN A 78 15.74 -6.46 -9.17
N ILE A 79 15.00 -7.21 -8.35
CA ILE A 79 15.30 -7.40 -6.94
C ILE A 79 16.74 -7.84 -6.66
N ARG A 80 17.36 -8.64 -7.54
CA ARG A 80 18.76 -9.06 -7.39
C ARG A 80 19.72 -7.89 -7.54
N ALA A 81 19.50 -7.04 -8.54
CA ALA A 81 20.29 -5.82 -8.72
C ALA A 81 20.12 -4.87 -7.52
N THR A 82 18.90 -4.70 -7.03
CA THR A 82 18.61 -3.89 -5.83
C THR A 82 19.34 -4.45 -4.60
N LEU A 83 19.35 -5.77 -4.40
CA LEU A 83 20.02 -6.41 -3.26
C LEU A 83 21.55 -6.41 -3.38
N LEU A 84 22.11 -6.42 -4.59
CA LEU A 84 23.55 -6.23 -4.79
C LEU A 84 23.98 -4.79 -4.44
N ALA A 85 23.20 -3.79 -4.86
CA ALA A 85 23.46 -2.40 -4.51
C ALA A 85 23.18 -2.12 -3.02
N MET A 86 22.18 -2.77 -2.44
CA MET A 86 21.75 -2.57 -1.07
C MET A 86 21.47 -3.90 -0.35
N PRO A 87 22.51 -4.53 0.25
CA PRO A 87 22.37 -5.85 0.87
C PRO A 87 21.53 -5.84 2.16
N ARG A 88 21.22 -4.66 2.71
CA ARG A 88 20.46 -4.52 3.96
C ARG A 88 18.97 -4.55 3.67
N ARG A 89 18.39 -5.75 3.76
CA ARG A 89 16.99 -6.05 3.42
C ARG A 89 15.95 -5.27 4.24
N LEU A 90 16.13 -5.13 5.55
CA LEU A 90 15.15 -4.44 6.41
C LEU A 90 15.07 -2.92 6.13
N PRO A 91 16.19 -2.16 6.10
CA PRO A 91 16.16 -0.77 5.68
C PRO A 91 15.55 -0.56 4.29
N LEU A 92 15.81 -1.48 3.35
CA LEU A 92 15.22 -1.43 2.02
C LEU A 92 13.70 -1.61 2.05
N ALA A 93 13.19 -2.60 2.79
CA ALA A 93 11.74 -2.80 2.96
C ALA A 93 11.05 -1.58 3.59
N LEU A 94 11.67 -0.99 4.62
CA LEU A 94 11.18 0.24 5.25
C LEU A 94 11.16 1.41 4.25
N ALA A 95 12.25 1.61 3.50
CA ALA A 95 12.34 2.68 2.53
C ALA A 95 11.27 2.56 1.44
N LYS A 96 11.00 1.34 0.95
CA LYS A 96 9.93 1.06 0.00
C LYS A 96 8.55 1.40 0.55
N ALA A 97 8.25 0.99 1.78
CA ALA A 97 6.98 1.31 2.40
C ALA A 97 6.80 2.81 2.64
N VAL A 98 7.84 3.51 3.10
CA VAL A 98 7.80 4.97 3.28
C VAL A 98 7.64 5.68 1.93
N ALA A 99 8.37 5.26 0.90
CA ALA A 99 8.27 5.84 -0.43
C ALA A 99 6.86 5.64 -1.01
N LEU A 100 6.28 4.45 -0.84
CA LEU A 100 4.90 4.17 -1.22
C LEU A 100 3.93 5.11 -0.51
N THR A 101 4.02 5.23 0.81
CA THR A 101 3.17 6.12 1.60
C THR A 101 3.25 7.57 1.11
N LEU A 102 4.45 8.08 0.86
CA LEU A 102 4.66 9.45 0.38
C LEU A 102 4.10 9.69 -1.02
N VAL A 103 4.21 8.71 -1.92
CA VAL A 103 3.69 8.81 -3.29
C VAL A 103 2.17 8.65 -3.34
N VAL A 104 1.61 7.76 -2.52
CA VAL A 104 0.18 7.45 -2.51
C VAL A 104 -0.64 8.48 -1.75
N ALA A 105 -0.09 9.10 -0.70
CA ALA A 105 -0.83 10.04 0.14
C ALA A 105 -1.49 11.20 -0.63
N PRO A 106 -0.81 11.92 -1.56
CA PRO A 106 -1.46 12.96 -2.35
C PRO A 106 -2.61 12.43 -3.21
N ALA A 107 -2.45 11.26 -3.82
CA ALA A 107 -3.50 10.62 -4.61
C ALA A 107 -4.68 10.20 -3.72
N ALA A 108 -4.43 9.65 -2.53
CA ALA A 108 -5.46 9.27 -1.56
C ALA A 108 -6.27 10.49 -1.11
N VAL A 109 -5.62 11.60 -0.78
CA VAL A 109 -6.27 12.87 -0.42
C VAL A 109 -7.13 13.36 -1.58
N PHE A 110 -6.56 13.43 -2.79
CA PHE A 110 -7.28 13.89 -3.97
C PHE A 110 -8.53 13.04 -4.24
N VAL A 111 -8.40 11.71 -4.20
CA VAL A 111 -9.52 10.79 -4.44
C VAL A 111 -10.58 10.90 -3.34
N ALA A 112 -10.18 10.97 -2.07
CA ALA A 112 -11.11 11.15 -0.96
C ALA A 112 -11.92 12.45 -1.06
N MET A 113 -11.26 13.56 -1.42
CA MET A 113 -11.96 14.83 -1.68
C MET A 113 -12.97 14.70 -2.83
N THR A 114 -12.62 13.97 -3.89
CA THR A 114 -13.53 13.75 -5.03
C THR A 114 -14.67 12.80 -4.71
N ALA A 115 -14.55 11.95 -3.70
CA ALA A 115 -15.65 11.11 -3.21
C ALA A 115 -16.76 11.93 -2.50
N GLY A 116 -16.51 13.20 -2.17
CA GLY A 116 -17.49 14.07 -1.51
C GLY A 116 -17.52 13.93 0.01
N GLU A 117 -16.61 13.14 0.57
CA GLU A 117 -16.37 13.06 2.00
C GLU A 117 -15.49 14.27 2.38
N ALA A 118 -16.07 15.24 3.10
CA ALA A 118 -15.46 16.54 3.36
C ALA A 118 -14.06 16.41 3.97
N VAL A 119 -12.99 16.76 3.22
CA VAL A 119 -11.55 16.67 3.57
C VAL A 119 -11.29 15.74 4.75
N ASP A 120 -11.78 14.50 4.64
CA ASP A 120 -11.68 13.58 5.76
C ASP A 120 -10.29 12.98 5.69
N VAL A 121 -9.43 13.49 6.58
CA VAL A 121 -8.09 12.93 6.83
C VAL A 121 -8.22 11.43 7.13
N GLY A 122 -9.37 11.00 7.68
CA GLY A 122 -9.74 9.61 7.88
C GLY A 122 -9.77 8.79 6.59
N GLY A 123 -10.66 9.12 5.64
CA GLY A 123 -10.77 8.40 4.37
C GLY A 123 -9.46 8.33 3.58
N ALA A 124 -8.73 9.44 3.47
CA ALA A 124 -7.43 9.46 2.81
C ALA A 124 -6.38 8.60 3.55
N GLY A 125 -6.34 8.71 4.87
CA GLY A 125 -5.46 7.88 5.72
C GLY A 125 -5.77 6.39 5.56
N TYR A 126 -7.05 6.02 5.48
CA TYR A 126 -7.48 4.64 5.23
C TYR A 126 -6.96 4.12 3.89
N LEU A 127 -7.10 4.89 2.81
CA LEU A 127 -6.62 4.47 1.48
C LEU A 127 -5.09 4.27 1.45
N VAL A 128 -4.34 5.08 2.19
CA VAL A 128 -2.89 4.89 2.37
C VAL A 128 -2.60 3.58 3.12
N LEU A 129 -3.31 3.31 4.21
CA LEU A 129 -3.17 2.06 4.96
C LEU A 129 -3.54 0.84 4.11
N ALA A 130 -4.58 0.94 3.29
CA ALA A 130 -4.98 -0.09 2.34
C ALA A 130 -3.87 -0.35 1.31
N ALA A 131 -3.22 0.69 0.77
CA ALA A 131 -2.07 0.52 -0.11
C ALA A 131 -0.88 -0.16 0.59
N VAL A 132 -0.59 0.18 1.85
CA VAL A 132 0.46 -0.49 2.64
C VAL A 132 0.13 -1.96 2.91
N ALA A 133 -1.13 -2.28 3.25
CA ALA A 133 -1.58 -3.64 3.42
C ALA A 133 -1.45 -4.44 2.11
N GLY A 134 -1.87 -3.85 0.99
CA GLY A 134 -1.71 -4.41 -0.36
C GLY A 134 -0.24 -4.68 -0.69
N TRP A 135 0.64 -3.74 -0.40
CA TRP A 135 2.08 -3.88 -0.57
C TRP A 135 2.67 -5.03 0.25
N GLY A 136 2.26 -5.16 1.51
CA GLY A 136 2.69 -6.26 2.38
C GLY A 136 2.35 -7.63 1.78
N VAL A 137 1.11 -7.80 1.31
CA VAL A 137 0.69 -9.05 0.66
C VAL A 137 1.41 -9.28 -0.68
N GLY A 138 1.62 -8.22 -1.47
CA GLY A 138 2.42 -8.29 -2.70
C GLY A 138 3.86 -8.75 -2.46
N MET A 139 4.50 -8.25 -1.41
CA MET A 139 5.85 -8.67 -0.99
C MET A 139 5.91 -10.14 -0.55
N LEU A 140 4.85 -10.64 0.07
CA LEU A 140 4.76 -12.03 0.54
C LEU A 140 4.58 -13.02 -0.61
N LEU A 141 3.70 -12.70 -1.55
CA LEU A 141 3.31 -13.62 -2.61
C LEU A 141 4.19 -13.49 -3.86
N ARG A 142 4.82 -12.33 -4.09
CA ARG A 142 5.68 -12.06 -5.26
C ARG A 142 5.01 -12.39 -6.60
N ASN A 143 3.68 -12.37 -6.64
CA ASN A 143 2.86 -12.65 -7.81
C ASN A 143 1.71 -11.65 -7.84
N GLY A 144 1.65 -10.82 -8.88
CA GLY A 144 0.71 -9.68 -8.92
C GLY A 144 -0.75 -10.12 -8.90
N VAL A 145 -1.10 -11.13 -9.69
CA VAL A 145 -2.47 -11.63 -9.82
C VAL A 145 -2.91 -12.34 -8.53
N GLY A 146 -2.09 -13.23 -8.00
CA GLY A 146 -2.38 -13.95 -6.76
C GLY A 146 -2.47 -13.01 -5.55
N ALA A 147 -1.59 -12.00 -5.48
CA ALA A 147 -1.64 -11.00 -4.42
C ALA A 147 -2.87 -10.10 -4.52
N ALA A 148 -3.20 -9.59 -5.72
CA ALA A 148 -4.40 -8.80 -5.95
C ALA A 148 -5.66 -9.60 -5.59
N GLY A 149 -5.77 -10.84 -6.06
CA GLY A 149 -6.89 -11.73 -5.73
C GLY A 149 -7.01 -11.98 -4.23
N THR A 150 -5.88 -12.18 -3.53
CA THR A 150 -5.87 -12.40 -2.08
C THR A 150 -6.37 -11.17 -1.31
N VAL A 151 -5.87 -9.96 -1.64
CA VAL A 151 -6.27 -8.74 -0.91
C VAL A 151 -7.70 -8.34 -1.22
N LEU A 152 -8.13 -8.46 -2.49
CA LEU A 152 -9.49 -8.13 -2.89
C LEU A 152 -10.49 -9.13 -2.31
N GLY A 153 -10.20 -10.43 -2.36
CA GLY A 153 -11.02 -11.46 -1.74
C GLY A 153 -11.10 -11.28 -0.21
N GLY A 154 -9.98 -10.97 0.43
CA GLY A 154 -9.92 -10.70 1.87
C GLY A 154 -10.76 -9.49 2.29
N TYR A 155 -10.55 -8.33 1.65
CA TYR A 155 -11.18 -7.08 2.05
C TYR A 155 -12.63 -6.95 1.56
N LEU A 156 -12.94 -7.39 0.34
CA LEU A 156 -14.27 -7.17 -0.27
C LEU A 156 -15.24 -8.33 -0.02
N VAL A 157 -14.74 -9.52 0.32
CA VAL A 157 -15.59 -10.69 0.59
C VAL A 157 -15.40 -11.17 2.03
N GLY A 158 -14.16 -11.43 2.44
CA GLY A 158 -13.83 -11.97 3.75
C GLY A 158 -14.27 -11.07 4.90
N VAL A 159 -13.89 -9.80 4.87
CA VAL A 159 -14.22 -8.83 5.93
C VAL A 159 -15.74 -8.66 6.11
N PRO A 160 -16.54 -8.35 5.07
CA PRO A 160 -18.00 -8.27 5.21
C PRO A 160 -18.64 -9.57 5.70
N LEU A 161 -18.15 -10.72 5.24
CA LEU A 161 -18.64 -12.02 5.68
C LEU A 161 -18.36 -12.27 7.16
N VAL A 162 -17.15 -11.97 7.63
CA VAL A 162 -16.77 -12.09 9.05
C VAL A 162 -17.62 -11.16 9.90
N ARG A 163 -17.79 -9.89 9.50
CA ARG A 163 -18.67 -8.93 10.20
C ARG A 163 -20.09 -9.49 10.35
N ALA A 164 -20.65 -10.02 9.27
CA ALA A 164 -22.02 -10.54 9.26
C ALA A 164 -22.21 -11.78 10.15
N ARG A 165 -21.16 -12.56 10.37
CA ARG A 165 -21.22 -13.81 11.17
C ARG A 165 -20.73 -13.65 12.59
N LEU A 166 -19.84 -12.70 12.85
CA LEU A 166 -19.15 -12.49 14.12
C LEU A 166 -19.16 -10.99 14.47
N PRO A 167 -20.30 -10.44 14.89
CA PRO A 167 -20.42 -9.00 15.18
C PRO A 167 -19.48 -8.54 16.31
N ASP A 168 -19.14 -9.43 17.25
CA ASP A 168 -18.26 -9.15 18.39
C ASP A 168 -16.83 -8.78 17.97
N VAL A 169 -16.38 -9.20 16.78
CA VAL A 169 -15.05 -8.87 16.25
C VAL A 169 -15.07 -7.74 15.22
N ALA A 170 -16.24 -7.19 14.89
CA ALA A 170 -16.37 -6.19 13.82
C ALA A 170 -15.48 -4.95 14.05
N GLY A 171 -15.31 -4.51 15.31
CA GLY A 171 -14.44 -3.38 15.65
C GLY A 171 -12.94 -3.62 15.38
N TRP A 172 -12.53 -4.86 15.14
CA TRP A 172 -11.15 -5.25 14.83
C TRP A 172 -10.90 -5.47 13.33
N LEU A 173 -11.92 -5.31 12.49
CA LEU A 173 -11.80 -5.46 11.05
C LEU A 173 -11.26 -4.18 10.40
N PRO A 174 -10.45 -4.26 9.32
CA PRO A 174 -9.89 -3.10 8.65
C PRO A 174 -10.90 -2.51 7.65
N GLU A 175 -11.94 -1.86 8.16
CA GLU A 175 -13.12 -1.45 7.36
C GLU A 175 -13.00 -0.04 6.79
N ALA A 176 -13.32 0.09 5.51
CA ALA A 176 -13.53 1.39 4.86
C ALA A 176 -14.86 2.03 5.33
N PRO A 177 -14.99 3.37 5.27
CA PRO A 177 -13.95 4.37 4.95
C PRO A 177 -13.11 4.81 6.16
N LEU A 178 -13.32 4.19 7.33
CA LEU A 178 -12.88 4.77 8.58
C LEU A 178 -11.39 4.49 8.84
N PHE A 179 -10.61 5.56 8.99
CA PHE A 179 -9.32 5.45 9.65
C PHE A 179 -9.54 4.96 11.08
N SER A 180 -9.06 3.75 11.36
CA SER A 180 -9.27 3.08 12.64
C SER A 180 -7.97 2.47 13.15
N PRO A 181 -7.84 2.29 14.48
CA PRO A 181 -6.72 1.54 15.05
C PRO A 181 -6.60 0.14 14.44
N ALA A 182 -7.73 -0.51 14.12
CA ALA A 182 -7.76 -1.79 13.44
C ALA A 182 -7.06 -1.74 12.07
N ALA A 183 -7.40 -0.76 11.23
CA ALA A 183 -6.75 -0.60 9.92
C ALA A 183 -5.24 -0.37 10.05
N VAL A 184 -4.80 0.42 11.03
CA VAL A 184 -3.37 0.63 11.33
C VAL A 184 -2.71 -0.68 11.74
N VAL A 185 -3.30 -1.43 12.67
CA VAL A 185 -2.78 -2.73 13.13
C VAL A 185 -2.65 -3.71 11.98
N TRP A 186 -3.67 -3.86 11.13
CA TRP A 186 -3.62 -4.75 9.98
C TRP A 186 -2.55 -4.35 8.96
N ALA A 187 -2.40 -3.07 8.66
CA ALA A 187 -1.35 -2.58 7.78
C ALA A 187 0.06 -2.83 8.36
N LEU A 188 0.24 -2.60 9.67
CA LEU A 188 1.50 -2.86 10.36
C LEU A 188 1.83 -4.35 10.45
N VAL A 189 0.82 -5.21 10.67
CA VAL A 189 1.00 -6.67 10.65
C VAL A 189 1.39 -7.14 9.25
N ALA A 190 0.68 -6.69 8.21
CA ALA A 190 1.01 -7.03 6.82
C ALA A 190 2.44 -6.58 6.47
N PHE A 191 2.81 -5.36 6.84
CA PHE A 191 4.18 -4.84 6.66
C PHE A 191 5.21 -5.65 7.46
N GLY A 192 4.95 -5.92 8.73
CA GLY A 192 5.89 -6.61 9.63
C GLY A 192 6.16 -8.03 9.18
N VAL A 193 5.10 -8.79 8.85
CA VAL A 193 5.21 -10.15 8.32
C VAL A 193 5.96 -10.13 6.98
N ALA A 194 5.64 -9.20 6.08
CA ALA A 194 6.35 -9.03 4.81
C ALA A 194 7.83 -8.72 5.01
N ALA A 195 8.18 -7.81 5.92
CA ALA A 195 9.57 -7.43 6.21
C ALA A 195 10.37 -8.59 6.82
N VAL A 196 9.77 -9.36 7.72
CA VAL A 196 10.39 -10.58 8.30
C VAL A 196 10.62 -11.62 7.21
N VAL A 197 9.61 -11.92 6.40
CA VAL A 197 9.73 -12.87 5.30
C VAL A 197 10.76 -12.42 4.26
N PHE A 198 10.79 -11.13 3.93
CA PHE A 198 11.77 -10.55 3.01
C PHE A 198 13.21 -10.66 3.53
N ARG A 199 13.40 -10.54 4.85
CA ARG A 199 14.69 -10.77 5.51
C ARG A 199 15.12 -12.23 5.42
N LEU A 200 14.19 -13.17 5.61
CA LEU A 200 14.48 -14.60 5.74
C LEU A 200 14.57 -15.33 4.40
N ARG A 201 13.84 -14.88 3.37
CA ARG A 201 13.82 -15.55 2.06
C ARG A 201 14.99 -15.11 1.19
N ASP A 202 15.69 -16.07 0.60
CA ASP A 202 16.65 -15.81 -0.46
C ASP A 202 15.98 -15.22 -1.72
N ALA A 203 16.79 -14.56 -2.55
CA ALA A 203 16.38 -13.79 -3.73
C ALA A 203 16.60 -14.55 -5.05
#